data_AF-A0A536X8N8-F1
#
_entry.id   AF-A0A536X8N8-F1
#
_cell.length_a   1.000
_cell.length_b   1.000
_cell.length_c   1.000
_cell.angle_alpha   90.00
_cell.angle_beta   90.00
_cell.angle_gamma   90.00
#
_symmetry.space_group_name_H-M   'P 1'
#
loop_
_entity.id
_entity.type
_entity.pdbx_description
1 polymer ?
#
loop_
_entity_poly.entity_id
_entity_poly.type
_entity_poly.pdbx_seq_one_letter_code
_entity_poly.pdbx_strand_id
1 'polypeptide(L)' 'MGQTYTAVIKHDHPWWIGWIEEVPGVNCQERTREELLESLRVTLTEALAMNRDEARQAAGKGYEELTIAV' A
#
# COMPACT_ATOMS: atom_id res chain seq x y z
N MET A 1 3.04 16.81 -4.54
CA MET A 1 1.80 16.17 -5.05
C MET A 1 1.54 14.95 -4.20
N GLY A 2 0.32 14.75 -3.71
CA GLY A 2 -0.01 13.54 -2.95
C GLY A 2 0.17 12.32 -3.85
N GLN A 3 0.84 11.28 -3.34
CA GLN A 3 0.91 10.00 -4.04
C GLN A 3 -0.50 9.43 -4.12
N THR A 4 -1.00 9.24 -5.34
CA THR A 4 -2.25 8.54 -5.61
C THR A 4 -1.96 7.07 -5.87
N TYR A 5 -2.76 6.19 -5.30
CA TYR A 5 -2.67 4.74 -5.46
C TYR A 5 -3.99 4.19 -5.98
N THR A 6 -3.92 3.12 -6.75
CA THR A 6 -5.06 2.52 -7.43
C THR A 6 -5.44 1.22 -6.74
N ALA A 7 -6.65 1.19 -6.18
CA ALA A 7 -7.21 -0.03 -5.61
C ALA A 7 -8.00 -0.80 -6.68
N VAL A 8 -7.59 -2.02 -6.97
CA VAL A 8 -8.37 -2.99 -7.75
C VAL A 8 -9.23 -3.78 -6.76
N ILE A 9 -10.55 -3.77 -6.91
CA ILE A 9 -11.48 -4.45 -6.00
C ILE A 9 -12.38 -5.43 -6.75
N LYS A 10 -12.66 -6.57 -6.14
CA LYS A 10 -13.56 -7.62 -6.63
C LYS A 10 -14.55 -7.99 -5.52
N HIS A 11 -15.84 -8.06 -5.86
CA HIS A 11 -16.83 -8.71 -5.01
C HIS A 11 -17.00 -10.15 -5.46
N ASP A 12 -16.64 -11.08 -4.59
CA ASP A 12 -16.74 -12.53 -4.79
C ASP A 12 -17.47 -13.12 -3.59
N HIS A 13 -18.82 -13.13 -3.68
CA HIS A 13 -19.70 -13.38 -2.54
C HIS A 13 -19.28 -14.63 -1.75
N PRO A 14 -19.13 -14.56 -0.41
CA PRO A 14 -19.55 -13.47 0.49
C PRO A 14 -18.45 -12.45 0.85
N TRP A 15 -17.51 -12.17 -0.05
CA TRP A 15 -16.30 -11.40 0.25
C TRP A 15 -16.05 -10.26 -0.72
N TRP A 16 -15.50 -9.17 -0.19
CA TRP A 16 -14.81 -8.15 -0.94
C TRP A 16 -13.31 -8.41 -0.85
N ILE A 17 -12.63 -8.44 -1.98
CA ILE A 17 -11.18 -8.68 -2.08
C ILE A 17 -10.59 -7.50 -2.83
N GLY A 18 -9.43 -7.00 -2.39
CA GLY A 18 -8.78 -5.90 -3.08
C GLY A 18 -7.26 -5.94 -3.01
N TRP A 19 -6.65 -5.23 -3.95
CA TRP A 19 -5.21 -5.12 -4.14
C TRP A 19 -4.86 -3.65 -4.45
N ILE A 20 -3.66 -3.21 -4.04
CA ILE A 20 -3.09 -1.94 -4.51
C ILE A 20 -2.16 -2.23 -5.69
N GLU A 21 -2.49 -1.69 -6.86
CA GLU A 21 -1.80 -1.99 -8.12
C GLU A 21 -0.31 -1.65 -8.08
N GLU A 22 0.04 -0.51 -7.47
CA GLU A 22 1.41 0.00 -7.43
C GLU A 22 2.27 -0.65 -6.34
N VAL A 23 1.67 -1.40 -5.40
CA VAL A 23 2.38 -1.99 -4.26
C VAL A 23 2.08 -3.50 -4.15
N PRO A 24 2.94 -4.36 -4.77
CA PRO A 24 2.78 -5.81 -4.69
C PRO A 24 2.72 -6.31 -3.24
N GLY A 25 1.79 -7.23 -2.98
CA GLY A 25 1.60 -7.82 -1.65
C GLY A 25 0.69 -7.01 -0.71
N VAL A 26 0.27 -5.80 -1.10
CA VAL A 26 -0.78 -5.08 -0.37
C VAL A 26 -2.15 -5.53 -0.87
N ASN A 27 -2.78 -6.40 -0.10
CA ASN A 27 -4.12 -6.92 -0.37
C ASN A 27 -4.89 -7.19 0.92
N CYS A 28 -6.20 -7.03 0.85
CA CYS A 28 -7.10 -7.28 1.98
C CYS A 28 -8.36 -8.02 1.50
N GLN A 29 -9.08 -8.63 2.44
CA GLN A 29 -10.36 -9.29 2.20
C GLN A 29 -11.30 -9.01 3.37
N GLU A 30 -12.48 -8.46 3.07
CA GLU A 30 -13.46 -8.04 4.09
C GLU A 30 -14.88 -8.40 3.70
N ARG A 31 -15.82 -8.20 4.63
CA ARG A 31 -17.25 -8.50 4.41
C ARG A 31 -17.99 -7.40 3.67
N THR A 32 -17.56 -6.16 3.84
CA THR A 32 -18.14 -4.99 3.16
C THR A 32 -17.10 -4.28 2.31
N ARG A 33 -17.57 -3.47 1.36
CA ARG A 33 -16.70 -2.65 0.52
C ARG A 33 -16.00 -1.58 1.35
N GLU A 34 -16.70 -1.02 2.32
CA GLU A 34 -16.21 0.03 3.21
C GLU A 34 -15.09 -0.48 4.11
N GLU A 35 -15.26 -1.65 4.73
CA GLU A 35 -14.20 -2.31 5.51
C GLU A 35 -13.00 -2.62 4.61
N LEU A 36 -13.21 -3.14 3.39
CA LEU A 36 -12.12 -3.43 2.47
C LEU A 36 -11.28 -2.18 2.19
N LEU A 37 -11.92 -1.03 1.93
CA LEU A 37 -11.22 0.22 1.66
C LEU A 37 -10.45 0.74 2.87
N GLU A 38 -10.98 0.57 4.08
CA GLU A 38 -10.28 0.93 5.31
C GLU A 38 -9.05 0.04 5.53
N SER A 39 -9.22 -1.28 5.44
CA SER A 39 -8.12 -2.25 5.57
C SER A 39 -7.03 -1.99 4.54
N LEU A 40 -7.38 -1.77 3.26
CA LEU A 40 -6.40 -1.44 2.21
C LEU A 40 -5.64 -0.15 2.53
N ARG A 41 -6.30 0.87 3.09
CA ARG A 41 -5.64 2.14 3.47
C ARG A 41 -4.62 1.94 4.59
N VAL A 42 -4.99 1.17 5.61
CA VAL A 42 -4.12 0.86 6.74
C VAL A 42 -2.92 0.03 6.26
N THR A 43 -3.17 -1.08 5.59
CA THR A 43 -2.12 -1.99 5.10
C THR A 43 -1.18 -1.29 4.10
N LEU A 44 -1.71 -0.44 3.21
CA LEU A 44 -0.88 0.38 2.32
C LEU A 44 0.04 1.32 3.10
N THR A 45 -0.48 1.98 4.13
CA THR A 45 0.30 2.91 4.96
C THR A 45 1.44 2.19 5.68
N GLU A 46 1.16 1.01 6.23
CA GLU A 46 2.14 0.15 6.89
C GLU A 46 3.22 -0.34 5.92
N ALA A 47 2.81 -0.90 4.76
CA ALA A 47 3.74 -1.39 3.75
C ALA A 47 4.67 -0.28 3.23
N LEU A 48 4.14 0.92 2.99
CA LEU A 48 4.96 2.06 2.58
C LEU A 48 5.93 2.51 3.68
N ALA A 49 5.54 2.43 4.95
CA ALA A 49 6.42 2.73 6.07
C ALA A 49 7.56 1.70 6.17
N MET A 50 7.21 0.42 6.11
CA MET A 50 8.18 -0.68 6.11
C MET A 50 9.19 -0.56 4.97
N ASN A 51 8.72 -0.34 3.73
CA ASN A 51 9.61 -0.19 2.57
C ASN A 51 10.57 0.99 2.72
N ARG A 52 10.10 2.13 3.27
CA ARG A 52 10.97 3.29 3.52
C ARG A 52 12.02 2.99 4.58
N ASP A 53 11.64 2.32 5.66
CA ASP A 53 12.56 2.00 6.75
C ASP A 53 13.59 0.95 6.33
N GLU A 54 13.18 -0.07 5.56
CA GLU A 54 14.10 -1.04 4.95
C GLU A 54 15.10 -0.37 4.00
N ALA A 55 14.65 0.57 3.15
CA ALA A 55 15.54 1.30 2.25
C ALA A 55 16.59 2.12 3.02
N ARG A 56 16.19 2.80 4.10
CA ARG A 56 17.10 3.58 4.97
C ARG A 56 18.09 2.68 5.69
N GLN A 57 17.61 1.55 6.24
CA GLN A 57 18.47 0.58 6.90
C GLN A 57 19.50 -0.01 5.92
N ALA A 58 19.08 -0.34 4.69
CA ALA A 58 19.96 -0.84 3.64
C ALA A 58 21.00 0.22 3.20
N ALA A 59 20.61 1.50 3.13
CA ALA A 59 21.53 2.59 2.79
C ALA A 59 22.57 2.88 3.89
N GLY A 60 22.25 2.63 5.16
CA GLY A 60 23.16 2.84 6.28
C GLY A 60 23.31 4.32 6.65
N LYS A 61 24.52 4.87 6.53
CA LYS A 61 24.84 6.26 6.92
C LYS A 61 25.28 7.09 5.71
N GLY A 62 25.00 8.39 5.76
CA GLY A 62 25.45 9.34 4.74
C GLY A 62 24.65 9.30 3.44
N TYR A 63 23.37 8.93 3.51
CA TYR A 63 22.47 8.94 2.36
C TYR A 63 21.71 10.27 2.23
N GLU A 64 21.19 10.53 1.04
CA GLU A 64 20.28 11.62 0.73
C GLU A 64 18.93 11.07 0.26
N GLU A 65 17.82 11.71 0.63
CA GLU A 65 16.47 11.37 0.14
C GLU A 65 16.02 12.46 -0.83
N LEU A 66 15.66 12.05 -2.05
CA LEU A 66 15.17 12.93 -3.12
C LEU A 66 13.86 12.36 -3.67
N THR A 67 12.91 13.23 -4.01
CA THR A 67 11.67 12.80 -4.68
C THR A 67 11.91 12.71 -6.19
N ILE A 68 11.57 11.58 -6.79
CA ILE A 68 11.59 11.35 -8.23
C ILE A 68 10.15 11.25 -8.74
N ALA A 69 9.81 12.01 -9.77
CA ALA A 69 8.53 11.90 -10.48
C ALA A 69 8.75 11.16 -11.81
N VAL A 70 7.76 10.37 -12.24
CA VAL A 70 7.73 9.64 -13.52
C VAL A 70 6.78 10.34 -14.47
#